data_AF-A0A0C1GAE0-F1
#
_entry.id   AF-A0A0C1GAE0-F1
#
_cell.length_a   1.000
_cell.length_b   1.000
_cell.length_c   1.000
_cell.angle_alpha   90.00
_cell.angle_beta   90.00
_cell.angle_gamma   90.00
#
_symmetry.space_group_name_H-M   'P 1'
#
loop_
_entity.id
_entity.type
_entity.pdbx_description
1 polymer ?
#
loop_
_entity_poly.entity_id
_entity_poly.type
_entity_poly.pdbx_seq_one_letter_code
_entity_poly.pdbx_strand_id
1 'polypeptide(L)'
;MALEKQFKLEAAEKPKASQPSSQRRQKFIAAIDKQLAGMPDGDAATIKSTWVWKSDQGDWFISPRYGKAPLELAPGLNAIKCTGAKDAAENLQKLKTLASEGKLDDVLEGAASAIRSRFGK
;
A
#
# COMPACT_ATOMS: atom_id res chain seq x y z
N MET A 1 -2.16 -13.84 38.19
CA MET A 1 -3.27 -13.35 37.33
C MET A 1 -2.83 -13.51 35.89
N ALA A 2 -3.37 -14.52 35.21
CA ALA A 2 -2.77 -15.07 34.00
C ALA A 2 -3.17 -14.29 32.73
N LEU A 3 -2.17 -13.94 31.93
CA LEU A 3 -2.29 -13.30 30.59
C LEU A 3 -3.24 -14.07 29.66
N GLU A 4 -3.47 -15.35 29.94
CA GLU A 4 -4.37 -16.29 29.28
C GLU A 4 -5.84 -15.83 29.26
N LYS A 5 -6.28 -15.01 30.22
CA LYS A 5 -7.67 -14.50 30.25
C LYS A 5 -7.91 -13.27 29.37
N GLN A 6 -6.84 -12.59 28.97
CA GLN A 6 -6.92 -11.37 28.16
C GLN A 6 -6.67 -11.63 26.67
N PHE A 7 -5.99 -12.72 26.33
CA PHE A 7 -5.64 -13.06 24.95
C PHE A 7 -5.97 -14.51 24.66
N LYS A 8 -6.62 -14.77 23.52
CA LYS A 8 -6.77 -16.13 23.00
C LYS A 8 -5.41 -16.58 22.45
N LEU A 9 -4.63 -17.24 23.29
CA LEU A 9 -3.28 -17.73 22.96
C LEU A 9 -3.40 -19.06 22.20
N GLU A 10 -3.29 -19.02 20.87
CA GLU A 10 -3.19 -20.21 20.02
C GLU A 10 -1.77 -20.33 19.46
N ALA A 11 -1.21 -21.55 19.49
CA ALA A 11 0.04 -21.88 18.84
C ALA A 11 -0.18 -21.94 17.31
N ALA A 12 -0.12 -20.79 16.65
CA ALA A 12 -0.19 -20.71 15.20
C ALA A 12 1.20 -20.96 14.60
N GLU A 13 1.37 -22.06 13.87
CA GLU A 13 2.55 -22.24 13.01
C GLU A 13 2.51 -21.19 11.91
N LYS A 14 3.46 -20.23 11.93
CA LYS A 14 3.69 -19.35 10.79
C LYS A 14 3.96 -20.23 9.56
N PRO A 15 3.21 -20.09 8.46
CA PRO A 15 3.38 -20.98 7.31
C PRO A 15 4.86 -21.01 6.86
N LYS A 16 5.46 -22.20 6.90
CA LYS A 16 6.89 -22.47 6.60
C LYS A 16 7.31 -22.06 5.19
N ALA A 17 6.34 -21.90 4.28
CA ALA A 17 6.52 -21.23 3.00
C ALA A 17 5.77 -19.91 3.04
N SER A 18 6.48 -18.81 3.29
CA SER A 18 5.95 -17.47 3.01
C SER A 18 5.66 -17.42 1.50
N GLN A 19 4.41 -17.63 1.13
CA GLN A 19 3.96 -17.51 -0.26
C GLN A 19 4.48 -16.18 -0.82
N PRO A 20 5.09 -16.17 -2.02
CA PRO A 20 5.59 -14.95 -2.62
C PRO A 20 4.53 -13.83 -2.70
N SER A 21 3.26 -14.18 -2.90
CA SER A 21 2.12 -13.25 -2.83
C SER A 21 1.96 -12.61 -1.44
N SER A 22 1.97 -13.41 -0.38
CA SER A 22 1.90 -12.92 1.01
C SER A 22 3.06 -11.97 1.34
N GLN A 23 4.28 -12.27 0.86
CA GLN A 23 5.43 -11.38 1.10
C GLN A 23 5.30 -10.06 0.34
N ARG A 24 4.83 -10.09 -0.91
CA ARG A 24 4.56 -8.88 -1.72
C ARG A 24 3.47 -8.03 -1.08
N ARG A 25 2.38 -8.67 -0.65
CA ARG A 25 1.26 -8.05 0.07
C ARG A 25 1.75 -7.32 1.31
N GLN A 26 2.51 -8.00 2.17
CA GLN A 26 3.08 -7.40 3.38
C GLN A 26 4.00 -6.21 3.06
N LYS A 27 4.84 -6.30 2.02
CA LYS A 27 5.68 -5.18 1.59
C LYS A 27 4.87 -3.99 1.10
N PHE A 28 3.80 -4.24 0.35
CA PHE A 28 2.93 -3.18 -0.14
C PHE A 28 2.15 -2.51 1.00
N ILE A 29 1.61 -3.29 1.93
CA ILE A 29 0.97 -2.78 3.15
C ILE A 29 1.93 -1.91 3.96
N ALA A 30 3.16 -2.38 4.19
CA ALA A 30 4.18 -1.61 4.90
C ALA A 30 4.54 -0.30 4.17
N ALA A 31 4.55 -0.30 2.83
CA ALA A 31 4.76 0.90 2.04
C ALA A 31 3.62 1.90 2.18
N ILE A 32 2.36 1.43 2.22
CA ILE A 32 1.17 2.24 2.50
C ILE A 32 1.24 2.82 3.92
N ASP A 33 1.59 2.01 4.91
CA ASP A 33 1.71 2.48 6.30
C ASP A 33 2.76 3.58 6.45
N LYS A 34 3.88 3.46 5.73
CA LYS A 34 4.88 4.55 5.66
C LYS A 34 4.30 5.82 5.03
N GLN A 35 3.44 5.70 4.03
CA GLN A 35 2.79 6.86 3.42
C GLN A 35 1.76 7.49 4.36
N LEU A 36 0.97 6.67 5.07
CA LEU A 36 0.01 7.13 6.08
C LEU A 36 0.72 7.84 7.23
N ALA A 37 1.84 7.31 7.72
CA ALA A 37 2.67 7.97 8.72
C ALA A 37 3.25 9.33 8.23
N GLY A 38 3.38 9.49 6.91
CA GLY A 38 3.79 10.73 6.26
C GLY A 38 2.64 11.71 5.99
N MET A 39 1.40 11.37 6.32
CA MET A 39 0.24 12.26 6.21
C MET A 39 -0.29 12.62 7.60
N PRO A 40 0.28 13.66 8.25
CA PRO A 40 -0.33 14.23 9.45
C PRO A 40 -1.68 14.88 9.12
N ASP A 41 -2.60 14.88 10.09
CA ASP A 41 -4.02 15.22 9.95
C ASP A 41 -4.32 16.51 9.15
N GLY A 42 -4.50 16.37 7.84
CA GLY A 42 -5.21 17.33 6.99
C GLY A 42 -4.40 18.50 6.43
N ASP A 43 -3.16 18.73 6.87
CA ASP A 43 -2.35 19.84 6.36
C ASP A 43 -1.49 19.46 5.16
N ALA A 44 -1.93 19.94 4.00
CA ALA A 44 -1.27 19.81 2.70
C ALA A 44 0.22 20.19 2.73
N ALA A 45 0.57 21.22 3.50
CA ALA A 45 1.93 21.75 3.59
C ALA A 45 2.90 20.82 4.34
N THR A 46 2.37 19.86 5.10
CA THR A 46 3.15 18.99 6.00
C THR A 46 3.18 17.54 5.50
N ILE A 47 2.61 17.26 4.33
CA ILE A 47 2.61 15.91 3.75
C ILE A 47 4.03 15.54 3.34
N LYS A 48 4.56 14.50 4.00
CA LYS A 48 5.85 13.87 3.73
C LYS A 48 5.69 12.56 2.96
N SER A 49 4.47 12.19 2.59
CA SER A 49 4.23 11.02 1.74
C SER A 49 4.85 11.24 0.37
N THR A 50 5.55 10.21 -0.10
CA THR A 50 6.15 10.17 -1.45
C THR A 50 5.16 9.79 -2.55
N TRP A 51 3.97 9.33 -2.17
CA TRP A 51 2.94 8.88 -3.11
C TRP A 51 1.86 9.94 -3.34
N VAL A 52 1.63 10.79 -2.34
CA VAL A 52 0.60 11.82 -2.39
C VAL A 52 1.19 13.12 -2.91
N TRP A 53 0.54 13.71 -3.91
CA TRP A 53 0.93 14.97 -4.50
C TRP A 53 -0.30 15.77 -4.91
N LYS A 54 -0.11 17.08 -5.09
CA LYS A 54 -1.14 18.02 -5.52
C LYS A 54 -0.77 18.56 -6.90
N SER A 55 -1.74 18.60 -7.80
CA SER A 55 -1.59 19.19 -9.13
C SER A 55 -1.71 20.72 -9.10
N ASP A 56 -1.28 21.37 -10.17
CA ASP A 56 -1.41 22.82 -10.35
C ASP A 56 -2.88 23.28 -10.35
N GLN A 57 -3.81 22.40 -10.73
CA GLN A 57 -5.26 22.66 -10.71
C GLN A 57 -5.87 22.58 -9.31
N GLY A 58 -5.08 22.18 -8.31
CA GLY A 58 -5.54 22.02 -6.93
C GLY A 58 -6.03 20.61 -6.58
N ASP A 59 -6.16 19.72 -7.57
CA ASP A 59 -6.56 18.33 -7.37
C ASP A 59 -5.45 17.52 -6.67
N TRP A 60 -5.85 16.62 -5.78
CA TRP A 60 -4.95 15.69 -5.09
C TRP A 60 -4.88 14.36 -5.82
N PHE A 61 -3.70 13.76 -5.82
CA PHE A 61 -3.48 12.46 -6.42
C PHE A 61 -2.61 11.59 -5.53
N ILE A 62 -2.91 10.30 -5.51
CA ILE A 62 -2.05 9.27 -4.93
C ILE A 62 -1.49 8.46 -6.08
N SER A 63 -0.18 8.29 -6.15
CA SER A 63 0.46 7.34 -7.05
C SER A 63 1.06 6.18 -6.24
N PRO A 64 0.33 5.06 -6.08
CA PRO A 64 0.86 3.90 -5.38
C PRO A 64 2.06 3.33 -6.12
N ARG A 65 3.06 2.85 -5.38
CA ARG A 65 4.28 2.29 -5.96
C ARG A 65 4.60 0.94 -5.35
N TYR A 66 5.07 0.02 -6.19
CA TYR A 66 5.63 -1.24 -5.75
C TYR A 66 7.13 -1.29 -6.09
N GLY A 67 7.97 -1.28 -5.05
CA GLY A 67 9.41 -1.09 -5.21
C GLY A 67 9.73 0.28 -5.82
N LYS A 68 10.38 0.30 -6.99
CA LYS A 68 10.69 1.53 -7.73
C LYS A 68 9.67 1.85 -8.84
N ALA A 69 8.73 0.94 -9.15
CA ALA A 69 7.78 1.12 -10.23
C ALA A 69 6.43 1.65 -9.72
N PRO A 70 5.75 2.54 -10.47
CA PRO A 70 4.33 2.85 -10.24
C PRO A 70 3.49 1.58 -10.33
N LEU A 71 2.52 1.45 -9.42
CA LEU A 71 1.56 0.35 -9.42
C LEU A 71 0.34 0.79 -10.24
N GLU A 72 0.10 0.11 -11.35
CA GLU A 72 -1.13 0.29 -12.12
C GLU A 72 -2.27 -0.48 -11.47
N LEU A 73 -3.30 0.22 -11.00
CA LEU A 73 -4.50 -0.39 -10.42
C LEU A 73 -5.48 -0.86 -11.51
N ALA A 74 -5.39 -0.24 -12.68
CA ALA A 74 -6.09 -0.62 -13.91
C ALA A 74 -5.19 -0.25 -15.11
N PRO A 75 -5.44 -0.77 -16.32
CA PRO A 75 -4.60 -0.54 -17.48
C PRO A 75 -4.33 0.94 -17.74
N GLY A 76 -3.08 1.38 -17.60
CA GLY A 76 -2.68 2.79 -17.77
C GLY A 76 -3.10 3.74 -16.64
N LEU A 77 -3.70 3.24 -15.56
CA LEU A 77 -4.16 4.03 -14.41
C LEU A 77 -3.31 3.71 -13.17
N ASN A 78 -2.35 4.60 -12.89
CA ASN A 78 -1.41 4.51 -11.78
C ASN A 78 -1.59 5.62 -10.72
N ALA A 79 -2.66 6.40 -10.84
CA ALA A 79 -2.98 7.51 -9.96
C ALA A 79 -4.44 7.48 -9.52
N ILE A 80 -4.70 7.69 -8.22
CA ILE A 80 -6.03 7.83 -7.64
C ILE A 80 -6.28 9.32 -7.41
N LYS A 81 -7.32 9.87 -8.06
CA LYS A 81 -7.75 11.24 -7.79
C LYS A 81 -8.43 11.33 -6.42
N CYS A 82 -8.04 12.32 -5.64
CA CYS A 82 -8.56 12.61 -4.33
C CYS A 82 -9.07 14.06 -4.28
N THR A 83 -10.08 14.31 -3.46
CA THR A 83 -10.69 15.63 -3.25
C THR A 83 -9.91 16.50 -2.25
N GLY A 84 -9.03 15.89 -1.45
CA GLY A 84 -8.24 16.59 -0.44
C GLY A 84 -7.25 15.67 0.29
N ALA A 85 -6.49 16.23 1.22
CA ALA A 85 -5.51 15.49 2.03
C ALA A 85 -6.16 14.39 2.89
N LYS A 86 -7.35 14.65 3.46
CA LYS A 86 -8.11 13.64 4.23
C LYS A 86 -8.56 12.48 3.35
N ASP A 87 -9.15 12.79 2.20
CA ASP A 87 -9.57 11.77 1.21
C ASP A 87 -8.35 10.98 0.69
N ALA A 88 -7.18 11.61 0.56
CA ALA A 88 -5.96 10.88 0.23
C ALA A 88 -5.57 9.85 1.29
N ALA A 89 -5.67 10.19 2.58
CA ALA A 89 -5.44 9.26 3.68
C ALA A 89 -6.47 8.12 3.71
N GLU A 90 -7.75 8.42 3.50
CA GLU A 90 -8.82 7.41 3.41
C GLU A 90 -8.58 6.45 2.24
N ASN A 91 -8.20 6.94 1.07
CA ASN A 91 -7.92 6.10 -0.09
C ASN A 91 -6.67 5.23 0.11
N LEU A 92 -5.64 5.71 0.82
CA LEU A 92 -4.53 4.86 1.24
C LEU A 92 -4.97 3.76 2.22
N GLN A 93 -5.84 4.07 3.18
CA GLN A 93 -6.40 3.06 4.08
C GLN A 93 -7.22 2.01 3.31
N LYS A 94 -8.03 2.43 2.32
CA LYS A 94 -8.75 1.52 1.42
C LYS A 94 -7.78 0.61 0.66
N LEU A 95 -6.69 1.15 0.10
CA LEU A 95 -5.65 0.36 -0.56
C LEU A 95 -5.03 -0.68 0.39
N LYS A 96 -4.79 -0.31 1.65
CA LYS A 96 -4.27 -1.23 2.68
C LYS A 96 -5.24 -2.38 2.94
N THR A 97 -6.53 -2.08 3.06
CA THR A 97 -7.58 -3.09 3.27
C THR A 97 -7.67 -4.03 2.07
N LEU A 98 -7.74 -3.50 0.85
CA LEU A 98 -7.77 -4.31 -0.39
C LEU A 98 -6.53 -5.19 -0.54
N ALA A 99 -5.34 -4.66 -0.21
CA ALA A 99 -4.12 -5.44 -0.15
C ALA A 99 -4.24 -6.56 0.89
N SER A 100 -4.70 -6.25 2.10
CA SER A 100 -4.87 -7.22 3.19
C SER A 100 -5.86 -8.33 2.85
N GLU A 101 -6.92 -8.02 2.12
CA GLU A 101 -7.90 -8.98 1.58
C GLU A 101 -7.34 -9.83 0.43
N GLY A 102 -6.27 -9.38 -0.23
CA GLY A 102 -5.65 -10.09 -1.36
C GLY A 102 -6.21 -9.73 -2.72
N LYS A 103 -7.07 -8.71 -2.79
CA LYS A 103 -7.65 -8.22 -4.05
C LYS A 103 -6.61 -7.53 -4.96
N LEU A 104 -5.44 -7.18 -4.41
CA LEU A 104 -4.33 -6.57 -5.16
C LEU A 104 -3.21 -7.57 -5.46
N ASP A 105 -3.36 -8.85 -5.11
CA ASP A 105 -2.28 -9.84 -5.30
C ASP A 105 -1.89 -10.00 -6.77
N ASP A 106 -2.87 -10.09 -7.68
CA ASP A 106 -2.62 -10.20 -9.12
C ASP A 106 -1.92 -8.96 -9.69
N VAL A 107 -2.33 -7.78 -9.23
CA VAL A 107 -1.74 -6.49 -9.60
C VAL A 107 -0.28 -6.40 -9.12
N LEU A 108 -0.02 -6.84 -7.88
CA LEU A 108 1.32 -6.88 -7.30
C LEU A 108 2.20 -7.95 -7.97
N GLU A 109 1.64 -9.08 -8.39
CA GLU A 109 2.34 -10.10 -9.19
C GLU A 109 2.78 -9.53 -10.53
N GLY A 110 1.85 -8.90 -11.26
CA GLY A 110 2.11 -8.28 -12.55
C GLY A 110 3.21 -7.22 -12.45
N ALA A 111 3.11 -6.32 -11.46
CA ALA A 111 4.13 -5.32 -11.20
C ALA A 111 5.49 -5.93 -10.85
N ALA A 112 5.53 -6.96 -10.00
CA ALA A 112 6.77 -7.65 -9.63
C ALA A 112 7.42 -8.34 -10.84
N SER A 113 6.63 -9.01 -11.68
CA SER A 113 7.11 -9.65 -12.91
C SER A 113 7.63 -8.63 -13.93
N ALA A 114 6.92 -7.52 -14.11
CA ALA A 114 7.37 -6.42 -14.97
C ALA A 114 8.70 -5.82 -14.48
N ILE A 115 8.88 -5.64 -13.17
CA ILE A 115 10.15 -5.19 -12.59
C ILE A 115 11.26 -6.21 -12.87
N ARG A 116 11.03 -7.51 -12.60
CA ARG A 116 12.02 -8.58 -12.83
C ARG A 116 12.43 -8.67 -14.30
N SER A 117 11.49 -8.54 -15.22
CA SER A 117 11.77 -8.56 -16.67
C SER A 117 12.71 -7.45 -17.11
N ARG A 118 12.78 -6.32 -16.37
CA ARG A 118 13.69 -5.20 -16.68
C ARG A 118 15.11 -5.40 -16.14
N PHE A 119 15.29 -6.31 -15.19
CA PHE A 119 16.61 -6.67 -14.63
C PHE A 119 17.26 -7.86 -15.35
N GLY A 120 16.53 -8.56 -16.23
CA GLY A 120 17.03 -9.74 -16.95
C GLY A 120 17.75 -9.44 -18.26
N LYS A 121 18.42 -8.29 -18.39
CA LYS A 121 19.23 -7.94 -19.56
C LYS A 121 20.71 -7.83 -19.18
#